data_AF-A0A317FLW9-F1
#
_entry.id   AF-A0A317FLW9-F1
#
_cell.length_a   1.000
_cell.length_b   1.000
_cell.length_c   1.000
_cell.angle_alpha   90.00
_cell.angle_beta   90.00
_cell.angle_gamma   90.00
#
_symmetry.space_group_name_H-M   'P 1'
#
loop_
_entity.id
_entity.type
_entity.pdbx_description
1 polymer ?
#
loop_
_entity_poly.entity_id
_entity_poly.type
_entity_poly.pdbx_seq_one_letter_code
_entity_poly.pdbx_strand_id
1 'polypeptide(L)'
;MSGDGAMTDSDSAREARLAIARHLAELHRLHLALAADSRRLKGLTLEGRSLAEIEIAAEMLEQYMAATGAFLENMRGRFEARLPLLRRAEPHGTEIAPGQGAQGHGPFWYSFSRLCAALRQAERRVG
;
A
#
# COMPACT_ATOMS: atom_id res chain seq x y z
N MET A 1 -3.82 -8.67 40.47
CA MET A 1 -3.78 -7.36 39.77
C MET A 1 -3.10 -7.58 38.43
N SER A 2 -3.88 -7.83 37.38
CA SER A 2 -3.40 -8.04 35.99
C SER A 2 -4.48 -7.55 35.02
N GLY A 3 -4.71 -6.24 34.97
CA GLY A 3 -5.77 -5.63 34.15
C GLY A 3 -5.32 -4.46 33.28
N ASP A 4 -4.08 -3.97 33.46
CA ASP A 4 -3.62 -2.71 32.84
C ASP A 4 -2.99 -2.92 31.45
N GLY A 5 -2.29 -4.04 31.23
CA GLY A 5 -1.53 -4.27 29.98
C GLY A 5 -2.36 -4.64 28.75
N ALA A 6 -3.56 -5.21 28.91
CA ALA A 6 -4.43 -5.54 27.77
C ALA A 6 -5.16 -4.30 27.21
N MET A 7 -5.36 -3.28 28.05
CA MET A 7 -6.00 -2.02 27.66
C MET A 7 -5.03 -1.14 26.87
N THR A 8 -3.76 -1.06 27.27
CA THR A 8 -2.72 -0.26 26.59
C THR A 8 -2.33 -0.80 25.21
N ASP A 9 -2.28 -2.12 25.02
CA ASP A 9 -1.98 -2.74 23.71
C ASP A 9 -3.13 -2.54 22.71
N SER A 10 -4.38 -2.60 23.19
CA SER A 10 -5.56 -2.29 22.38
C SER A 10 -5.57 -0.83 21.93
N ASP A 11 -5.16 0.09 22.80
CA ASP A 11 -5.10 1.51 22.51
C ASP A 11 -4.02 1.86 21.48
N SER A 12 -2.80 1.32 21.63
CA SER A 12 -1.73 1.55 20.65
C SER A 12 -2.06 0.98 19.27
N ALA A 13 -2.65 -0.22 19.21
CA ALA A 13 -3.11 -0.81 17.95
C ALA A 13 -4.24 0.01 17.30
N ARG A 14 -5.15 0.56 18.11
CA ARG A 14 -6.22 1.45 17.64
C ARG A 14 -5.66 2.77 17.09
N GLU A 15 -4.72 3.39 17.79
CA GLU A 15 -4.05 4.61 17.34
C GLU A 15 -3.30 4.40 16.02
N ALA A 16 -2.58 3.28 15.88
CA ALA A 16 -1.91 2.92 14.65
C ALA A 16 -2.89 2.76 13.49
N ARG A 17 -4.03 2.07 13.69
CA ARG A 17 -5.08 1.93 12.67
C ARG A 17 -5.66 3.28 12.25
N LEU A 18 -5.92 4.17 13.22
CA LEU A 18 -6.43 5.51 12.94
C LEU A 18 -5.42 6.36 12.16
N ALA A 19 -4.13 6.28 12.51
CA ALA A 19 -3.07 6.96 11.78
C ALA A 19 -2.99 6.47 10.32
N ILE A 20 -3.02 5.16 10.11
CA ILE A 20 -3.04 4.56 8.77
C ILE A 20 -4.26 5.02 7.98
N ALA A 21 -5.46 4.98 8.58
CA ALA A 21 -6.69 5.42 7.92
C ALA A 21 -6.64 6.89 7.49
N ARG A 22 -6.10 7.78 8.35
CA ARG A 22 -5.91 9.20 8.00
C ARG A 22 -4.96 9.38 6.82
N HIS A 23 -3.81 8.71 6.83
CA HIS A 23 -2.85 8.80 5.73
C HIS A 23 -3.42 8.27 4.41
N LEU A 24 -4.21 7.18 4.45
CA LEU A 24 -4.86 6.64 3.27
C LEU A 24 -5.96 7.57 2.72
N ALA A 25 -6.72 8.22 3.60
CA ALA A 25 -7.70 9.23 3.19
C ALA A 25 -7.03 10.43 2.52
N GLU A 26 -5.90 10.89 3.08
CA GLU A 26 -5.13 11.99 2.50
C GLU A 26 -4.52 11.61 1.14
N LEU A 27 -3.97 10.40 1.02
CA LEU A 27 -3.48 9.89 -0.25
C LEU A 27 -4.58 9.83 -1.30
N HIS A 28 -5.79 9.38 -0.93
CA HIS A 28 -6.93 9.39 -1.83
C HIS A 28 -7.30 10.81 -2.29
N ARG A 29 -7.28 11.79 -1.38
CA ARG A 29 -7.52 13.20 -1.71
C ARG A 29 -6.48 13.72 -2.72
N LEU A 30 -5.22 13.37 -2.54
CA LEU A 30 -4.15 13.73 -3.48
C LEU A 30 -4.35 13.08 -4.87
N HIS A 31 -4.78 11.81 -4.93
CA HIS A 31 -5.12 11.17 -6.20
C HIS A 31 -6.27 11.87 -6.93
N LEU A 32 -7.30 12.33 -6.18
CA LEU A 32 -8.41 13.09 -6.77
C LEU A 32 -7.95 14.46 -7.31
N ALA A 33 -7.02 15.12 -6.61
CA ALA A 33 -6.43 16.37 -7.07
C ALA A 33 -5.64 16.17 -8.37
N LEU A 34 -4.77 15.15 -8.42
CA LEU A 34 -4.02 14.81 -9.63
C LEU A 34 -4.93 14.47 -10.81
N ALA A 35 -6.02 13.74 -10.57
CA ALA A 35 -7.03 13.45 -11.59
C ALA A 35 -7.79 14.71 -12.06
N ALA A 36 -7.91 15.73 -11.21
CA ALA A 36 -8.48 17.02 -11.62
C ALA A 36 -7.50 17.83 -12.45
N ASP A 37 -6.22 17.82 -12.09
CA ASP A 37 -5.16 18.49 -12.85
C ASP A 37 -5.00 17.88 -14.25
N SER A 38 -5.06 16.56 -14.37
CA SER A 38 -5.03 15.90 -15.69
C SER A 38 -6.20 16.34 -16.59
N ARG A 39 -7.39 16.57 -16.04
CA ARG A 39 -8.53 17.10 -16.81
C ARG A 39 -8.33 18.56 -17.22
N ARG A 40 -7.61 19.35 -16.43
CA ARG A 40 -7.31 20.76 -16.73
C ARG A 40 -6.34 20.90 -17.90
N LEU A 41 -5.49 19.90 -18.14
CA LEU A 41 -4.54 19.91 -19.26
C LEU A 41 -5.23 20.11 -20.62
N LYS A 42 -6.48 19.67 -20.77
CA LYS A 42 -7.30 19.91 -21.98
C LYS A 42 -7.36 21.38 -22.41
N GLY A 43 -7.22 22.31 -21.48
CA GLY A 43 -7.15 23.75 -21.78
C GLY A 43 -6.02 24.09 -22.77
N LEU A 44 -4.89 23.37 -22.70
CA LEU A 44 -3.77 23.55 -23.61
C LEU A 44 -4.14 23.20 -25.05
N THR A 45 -4.83 22.08 -25.29
CA THR A 45 -5.34 21.77 -26.64
C THR A 45 -6.34 22.82 -27.13
N LEU A 46 -7.23 23.33 -26.27
CA LEU A 46 -8.18 24.38 -26.66
C LEU A 46 -7.50 25.69 -27.06
N GLU A 47 -6.29 25.94 -26.55
CA GLU A 47 -5.45 27.09 -26.89
C GLU A 47 -4.48 26.81 -28.04
N GLY A 48 -4.62 25.67 -28.74
CA GLY A 48 -3.77 25.27 -29.86
C GLY A 48 -2.40 24.71 -29.46
N ARG A 49 -2.19 24.41 -28.18
CA ARG A 49 -0.92 23.91 -27.59
C ARG A 49 -0.97 22.41 -27.30
N SER A 50 -1.45 21.60 -28.24
CA SER A 50 -1.65 20.15 -28.05
C SER A 50 -0.36 19.37 -27.75
N LEU A 51 0.79 19.78 -28.31
CA LEU A 51 2.07 19.14 -28.00
C LEU A 51 2.46 19.31 -26.53
N ALA A 52 2.27 20.52 -25.98
CA ALA A 52 2.53 20.78 -24.56
C ALA A 52 1.62 19.95 -23.64
N GLU A 53 0.36 19.72 -24.04
CA GLU A 53 -0.54 18.81 -23.32
C GLU A 53 0.01 17.39 -23.27
N ILE A 54 0.47 16.87 -24.42
CA ILE A 54 1.02 15.52 -24.53
C ILE A 54 2.28 15.37 -23.68
N GLU A 55 3.20 16.33 -23.74
CA GLU A 55 4.44 16.34 -22.97
C GLU A 55 4.16 16.31 -21.46
N ILE A 56 3.33 17.23 -20.97
CA ILE A 56 2.98 17.32 -19.54
C ILE A 56 2.22 16.07 -19.08
N ALA A 57 1.31 15.55 -19.91
CA ALA A 57 0.59 14.32 -19.58
C ALA A 57 1.54 13.11 -19.48
N ALA A 58 2.52 13.00 -20.40
CA ALA A 58 3.53 11.94 -20.36
C ALA A 58 4.39 12.06 -19.10
N GLU A 59 4.93 13.25 -18.79
CA GLU A 59 5.72 13.50 -17.58
C GLU A 59 4.94 13.15 -16.31
N MET A 60 3.67 13.56 -16.22
CA MET A 60 2.80 13.26 -15.08
C MET A 60 2.63 11.74 -14.90
N LEU A 61 2.40 11.00 -15.99
CA LEU A 61 2.25 9.54 -15.93
C LEU A 61 3.55 8.86 -15.52
N GLU A 62 4.68 9.26 -16.09
CA GLU A 62 6.00 8.71 -15.74
C GLU A 62 6.33 8.92 -14.28
N GLN A 63 6.17 10.15 -13.77
CA GLN A 63 6.41 10.49 -12.38
C GLN A 63 5.47 9.74 -11.43
N TYR A 64 4.19 9.64 -11.77
CA TYR A 64 3.22 8.90 -10.97
C TYR A 64 3.54 7.40 -10.90
N MET A 65 3.89 6.78 -12.03
CA MET A 65 4.30 5.38 -12.08
C MET A 65 5.58 5.13 -11.29
N ALA A 66 6.60 5.98 -11.45
CA ALA A 66 7.86 5.87 -10.72
C ALA A 66 7.65 6.00 -9.20
N ALA A 67 6.88 7.01 -8.75
CA ALA A 67 6.59 7.21 -7.33
C ALA A 67 5.81 6.04 -6.73
N THR A 68 4.79 5.53 -7.45
CA THR A 68 3.98 4.39 -7.00
C THR A 68 4.82 3.11 -6.94
N GLY A 69 5.63 2.84 -7.96
CA GLY A 69 6.52 1.68 -7.99
C GLY A 69 7.52 1.69 -6.83
N ALA A 70 8.22 2.81 -6.62
CA ALA A 70 9.16 2.97 -5.51
C ALA A 70 8.50 2.77 -4.14
N PHE A 71 7.28 3.31 -3.96
CA PHE A 71 6.51 3.11 -2.73
C PHE A 71 6.17 1.63 -2.50
N LEU A 72 5.66 0.94 -3.51
CA LEU A 72 5.26 -0.46 -3.39
C LEU A 72 6.47 -1.38 -3.10
N GLU A 73 7.60 -1.16 -3.76
CA GLU A 73 8.85 -1.87 -3.47
C GLU A 73 9.33 -1.63 -2.04
N ASN A 74 9.27 -0.38 -1.58
CA ASN A 74 9.62 -0.05 -0.21
C ASN A 74 8.71 -0.76 0.82
N MET A 75 7.41 -0.80 0.55
CA MET A 75 6.45 -1.51 1.40
C MET A 75 6.71 -3.03 1.39
N ARG A 76 7.01 -3.62 0.23
CA ARG A 76 7.41 -5.03 0.14
C ARG A 76 8.61 -5.31 1.03
N GLY A 77 9.69 -4.55 0.87
CA GLY A 77 10.92 -4.75 1.65
C GLY A 77 10.72 -4.61 3.16
N ARG A 78 9.91 -3.61 3.60
CA ARG A 78 9.57 -3.42 5.02
C ARG A 78 8.81 -4.60 5.62
N PHE A 79 7.85 -5.17 4.90
CA PHE A 79 7.11 -6.33 5.39
C PHE A 79 7.91 -7.62 5.28
N GLU A 80 8.72 -7.77 4.23
CA GLU A 80 9.61 -8.90 4.04
C GLU A 80 10.60 -9.03 5.22
N ALA A 81 11.19 -7.92 5.65
CA ALA A 81 12.08 -7.87 6.82
C ALA A 81 11.38 -8.27 8.13
N ARG A 82 10.05 -8.14 8.22
CA ARG A 82 9.25 -8.48 9.41
C ARG A 82 8.72 -9.92 9.39
N LEU A 83 8.80 -10.62 8.26
CA LEU A 83 8.26 -11.98 8.13
C LEU A 83 8.76 -12.96 9.19
N PRO A 84 10.06 -12.97 9.59
CA PRO A 84 10.51 -13.89 10.64
C PRO A 84 9.80 -13.67 11.98
N LEU A 85 9.50 -12.40 12.32
CA LEU A 85 8.78 -12.05 13.55
C LEU A 85 7.29 -12.41 13.44
N LEU A 86 6.69 -12.13 12.29
CA LEU A 86 5.29 -12.45 12.01
C LEU A 86 5.04 -13.95 11.95
N ARG A 87 6.02 -14.76 11.54
CA ARG A 87 5.96 -16.22 11.60
C ARG A 87 6.15 -16.75 13.02
N ARG A 88 7.03 -16.14 13.83
CA ARG A 88 7.26 -16.57 15.23
C ARG A 88 6.13 -16.24 16.19
N ALA A 89 5.29 -15.26 15.86
CA ALA A 89 4.04 -15.01 16.56
C ALA A 89 2.99 -16.13 16.36
N GLU A 90 3.31 -17.17 15.57
CA GLU A 90 2.56 -18.43 15.56
C GLU A 90 2.52 -19.03 16.98
N PRO A 91 1.34 -19.41 17.50
CA PRO A 91 1.23 -20.12 18.75
C PRO A 91 2.08 -21.40 18.69
N HIS A 92 3.13 -21.50 19.49
CA HIS A 92 3.86 -22.75 19.69
C HIS A 92 3.07 -23.60 20.70
N GLY A 93 1.98 -24.20 20.23
CA GLY A 93 1.12 -25.06 21.03
C GLY A 93 0.53 -26.17 20.17
N THR A 94 0.64 -27.40 20.65
CA THR A 94 0.29 -28.68 20.00
C THR A 94 -1.22 -28.90 19.76
N GLU A 95 -2.03 -27.83 19.71
CA GLU A 95 -3.49 -27.89 19.53
C GLU A 95 -3.98 -27.07 18.32
N ILE A 96 -3.18 -27.00 17.26
CA ILE A 96 -3.70 -26.57 15.96
C ILE A 96 -4.17 -27.81 15.21
N ALA A 97 -5.49 -28.02 15.14
CA ALA A 97 -6.09 -29.02 14.26
C ALA A 97 -5.60 -28.78 12.81
N PRO A 98 -5.33 -29.84 12.02
CA PRO A 98 -4.90 -29.70 10.63
C PRO A 98 -5.89 -28.81 9.86
N GLY A 99 -5.44 -27.63 9.43
CA GLY A 99 -6.27 -26.64 8.71
C GLY A 99 -6.58 -25.34 9.47
N GLN A 100 -6.27 -25.24 10.77
CA GLN A 100 -6.38 -23.98 11.51
C GLN A 100 -5.03 -23.26 11.61
N GLY A 101 -4.55 -22.67 10.51
CA GLY A 101 -3.39 -21.76 10.59
C GLY A 101 -3.61 -20.68 11.68
N ALA A 102 -2.52 -20.18 12.28
CA ALA A 102 -2.58 -19.20 13.36
C ALA A 102 -3.63 -18.10 13.09
N GLN A 103 -4.55 -17.87 14.03
CA GLN A 103 -5.63 -16.89 13.88
C GLN A 103 -5.05 -15.52 13.50
N GLY A 104 -5.55 -14.93 12.41
CA GLY A 104 -5.17 -13.57 11.97
C GLY A 104 -4.06 -13.47 10.90
N HIS A 105 -3.37 -14.56 10.55
CA HIS A 105 -2.27 -14.51 9.58
C HIS A 105 -2.72 -14.58 8.11
N GLY A 106 -3.86 -15.22 7.84
CA GLY A 106 -4.39 -15.39 6.47
C GLY A 106 -4.57 -14.08 5.68
N PRO A 107 -5.27 -13.06 6.22
CA PRO A 107 -5.45 -11.79 5.54
C PRO A 107 -4.14 -11.05 5.23
N PHE A 108 -3.13 -11.15 6.11
CA PHE A 108 -1.81 -10.59 5.88
C PHE A 108 -1.11 -11.28 4.71
N TRP A 109 -0.99 -12.62 4.75
CA TRP A 109 -0.31 -13.38 3.70
C TRP A 109 -0.98 -13.23 2.34
N TYR A 110 -2.32 -13.19 2.31
CA TYR A 110 -3.08 -12.93 1.10
C TYR A 110 -2.75 -11.54 0.53
N SER A 111 -2.80 -10.50 1.35
CA SER A 111 -2.52 -9.13 0.93
C SER A 111 -1.07 -8.93 0.50
N PHE A 112 -0.11 -9.50 1.23
CA PHE A 112 1.31 -9.46 0.89
C PHE A 112 1.59 -10.22 -0.42
N SER A 113 0.95 -11.37 -0.64
CA SER A 113 1.07 -12.12 -1.90
C SER A 113 0.55 -11.31 -3.09
N ARG A 114 -0.55 -10.55 -2.92
CA ARG A 114 -1.08 -9.64 -3.94
C ARG A 114 -0.12 -8.50 -4.26
N LEU A 115 0.53 -7.91 -3.26
CA LEU A 115 1.57 -6.90 -3.45
C LEU A 115 2.71 -7.45 -4.32
N CYS A 116 3.25 -8.61 -3.95
CA CYS A 116 4.33 -9.23 -4.71
C CYS A 116 3.91 -9.60 -6.14
N ALA A 117 2.66 -10.02 -6.34
CA ALA A 117 2.12 -10.31 -7.67
C ALA A 117 1.99 -9.04 -8.53
N ALA A 118 1.55 -7.93 -7.94
CA ALA A 118 1.44 -6.63 -8.63
C ALA A 118 2.81 -6.12 -9.07
N LEU A 119 3.83 -6.21 -8.21
CA LEU A 119 5.21 -5.83 -8.53
C LEU A 119 5.79 -6.68 -9.68
N ARG A 120 5.68 -8.02 -9.60
CA ARG A 120 6.10 -8.93 -10.69
C ARG A 120 5.37 -8.68 -12.02
N GLN A 121 4.12 -8.23 -11.96
CA GLN A 121 3.37 -7.89 -13.17
C GLN A 121 3.84 -6.56 -13.75
N ALA A 122 4.24 -5.60 -12.92
CA ALA A 122 4.82 -4.34 -13.36
C ALA A 122 6.19 -4.57 -14.02
N GLU A 123 7.07 -5.36 -13.40
CA GLU A 123 8.39 -5.71 -13.96
C GLU A 123 8.28 -6.36 -15.35
N ARG A 124 7.38 -7.33 -15.53
CA ARG A 124 7.16 -8.01 -16.81
C ARG A 124 6.60 -7.14 -17.93
N ARG A 125 6.11 -5.94 -17.63
CA ARG A 125 5.62 -4.98 -18.64
C ARG A 125 6.70 -4.00 -19.08
N VAL A 126 7.80 -3.94 -18.35
CA VAL A 126 8.94 -3.05 -18.61
C VAL A 126 10.07 -3.77 -19.34
N GLY A 127 10.21 -5.10 -19.14
CA GLY A 127 11.12 -5.97 -19.89
C GLY A 127 10.46 -6.65 -21.08
#